data_AF-A0AAU7UAV8-F1
#
_entry.id   AF-A0AAU7UAV8-F1
#
_cell.length_a   1.000
_cell.length_b   1.000
_cell.length_c   1.000
_cell.angle_alpha   90.00
_cell.angle_beta   90.00
_cell.angle_gamma   90.00
#
_symmetry.space_group_name_H-M   'P 1'
#
loop_
_entity.id
_entity.type
_entity.pdbx_description
1 polymer ?
#
loop_
_entity_poly.entity_id
_entity_poly.type
_entity_poly.pdbx_seq_one_letter_code
_entity_poly.pdbx_strand_id
1 'polypeptide(L)' 'MALWVFAVLILLSASFVLFMAQGPLRSTPNVGVLRVLAALQYLAVVILVAARLLGRA' A
#
# COMPACT_ATOMS: atom_id res chain seq x y z
N MET A 1 -1.01 -12.43 14.81
CA MET A 1 -0.10 -11.29 15.06
C MET A 1 0.77 -10.95 13.86
N ALA A 2 1.44 -11.91 13.21
CA ALA A 2 2.23 -11.65 12.00
C ALA A 2 1.45 -10.91 10.89
N LEU A 3 0.17 -11.24 10.69
CA LEU A 3 -0.68 -10.63 9.67
C LEU A 3 -0.90 -9.13 9.90
N TRP A 4 -1.05 -8.70 11.16
CA TRP A 4 -1.18 -7.27 11.50
C TRP A 4 0.13 -6.51 11.27
N VAL A 5 1.27 -7.10 11.63
CA VAL A 5 2.60 -6.52 11.35
C VAL A 5 2.82 -6.38 9.85
N PHE A 6 2.45 -7.40 9.07
CA PHE A 6 2.55 -7.37 7.63
C PHE A 6 1.63 -6.31 7.00
N ALA A 7 0.39 -6.18 7.47
CA ALA A 7 -0.53 -5.14 7.03
C ALA A 7 0.03 -3.73 7.30
N VAL A 8 0.61 -3.50 8.48
CA VAL A 8 1.26 -2.23 8.84
C VAL A 8 2.47 -1.94 7.94
N LEU A 9 3.30 -2.94 7.64
CA LEU A 9 4.43 -2.80 6.73
C LEU A 9 4.00 -2.41 5.31
N ILE A 10 2.93 -3.02 4.79
CA ILE A 10 2.39 -2.66 3.48
C ILE A 10 1.84 -1.23 3.51
N LEU A 11 1.12 -0.85 4.56
CA LEU A 11 0.62 0.52 4.75
C LEU A 11 1.75 1.57 4.74
N LEU A 12 2.84 1.29 5.46
CA LEU A 12 4.04 2.13 5.49
C LEU A 12 4.69 2.22 4.11
N SER A 13 4.84 1.09 3.42
CA SER A 13 5.39 1.03 2.06
C SER A 13 4.55 1.85 1.07
N ALA A 14 3.23 1.66 1.09
CA ALA A 14 2.30 2.37 0.20
C ALA A 14 2.32 3.87 0.46
N SER A 15 2.38 4.27 1.73
CA SER A 15 2.52 5.67 2.15
C SER A 15 3.82 6.27 1.65
N PHE A 16 4.94 5.55 1.76
CA PHE A 16 6.24 6.00 1.29
C PHE A 16 6.27 6.16 -0.23
N VAL A 17 5.71 5.21 -0.98
CA VAL A 17 5.60 5.30 -2.45
C VAL A 17 4.74 6.49 -2.86
N LEU A 18 3.60 6.72 -2.19
CA LEU A 18 2.77 7.90 -2.44
C LEU A 18 3.48 9.21 -2.11
N PHE A 19 4.17 9.27 -0.98
CA PHE A 19 4.96 10.43 -0.58
C PHE A 19 6.02 10.75 -1.64
N MET A 20 6.74 9.72 -2.09
CA MET A 20 7.74 9.86 -3.15
C MET A 20 7.10 10.31 -4.47
N ALA A 21 5.94 9.74 -4.85
CA ALA A 21 5.22 10.09 -6.07
C ALA A 21 4.56 11.49 -6.05
N GLN A 22 4.30 12.06 -4.87
CA GLN A 22 3.76 13.42 -4.72
C GLN A 22 4.85 14.48 -4.51
N GLY A 23 6.00 14.09 -3.94
CA GLY A 23 7.15 14.97 -3.72
C GLY A 23 8.26 14.74 -4.75
N PRO A 24 9.36 14.05 -4.39
CA PRO A 24 10.58 13.97 -5.21
C PRO A 24 10.39 13.41 -6.63
N LEU A 25 9.49 12.44 -6.81
CA LEU A 25 9.28 11.72 -8.08
C LEU A 25 8.06 12.23 -8.86
N ARG A 26 7.53 13.41 -8.50
CA ARG A 26 6.32 13.95 -9.15
C ARG A 26 6.49 14.27 -10.63
N SER A 27 7.72 14.55 -11.06
CA SER A 27 8.08 14.90 -12.44
C SER A 27 8.57 13.71 -13.27
N THR A 28 8.63 12.51 -12.66
CA THR A 28 9.10 11.32 -13.36
C THR A 28 8.02 10.82 -14.33
N PRO A 29 8.36 10.38 -15.55
CA PRO A 29 7.38 9.92 -16.54
C PRO A 29 6.43 8.83 -16.02
N ASN A 30 6.93 8.02 -15.08
CA ASN A 30 6.23 6.87 -14.53
C ASN A 30 5.47 7.16 -13.22
N VAL A 31 5.28 8.44 -12.85
CA VAL A 31 4.56 8.82 -11.62
C VAL A 31 3.15 8.23 -11.55
N GLY A 32 2.47 8.09 -12.69
CA GLY A 32 1.16 7.45 -12.79
C GLY A 32 1.20 5.98 -12.34
N VAL A 33 2.20 5.23 -12.79
CA VAL A 33 2.41 3.82 -12.41
C VAL A 33 2.69 3.70 -10.91
N LEU A 34 3.52 4.57 -10.35
CA LEU A 34 3.81 4.61 -8.91
C LEU A 34 2.55 4.85 -8.07
N ARG A 35 1.66 5.75 -8.50
CA ARG A 35 0.37 6.01 -7.84
C ARG A 35 -0.56 4.81 -7.92
N VAL A 36 -0.66 4.16 -9.07
CA VAL A 36 -1.46 2.93 -9.25
C VAL A 36 -0.94 1.80 -8.36
N LEU A 37 0.37 1.61 -8.30
CA LEU A 37 1.00 0.61 -7.43
C LEU A 37 0.70 0.88 -5.95
N ALA A 38 0.82 2.13 -5.50
CA ALA A 38 0.46 2.48 -4.13
C ALA A 38 -1.02 2.24 -3.85
N ALA A 39 -1.93 2.58 -4.77
CA ALA A 39 -3.35 2.30 -4.63
C ALA A 39 -3.65 0.79 -4.52
N LEU A 40 -2.97 -0.04 -5.32
CA LEU A 40 -3.06 -1.50 -5.21
C LEU A 40 -2.56 -2.02 -3.87
N GLN A 41 -1.50 -1.43 -3.30
CA GLN A 41 -1.01 -1.82 -1.98
C GLN A 41 -2.03 -1.49 -0.87
N TYR A 42 -2.68 -0.33 -0.92
CA TYR A 42 -3.79 -0.02 -0.01
C TYR A 42 -4.93 -1.04 -0.15
N LEU A 43 -5.28 -1.39 -1.38
CA LEU A 43 -6.33 -2.37 -1.67
C LEU A 43 -5.96 -3.76 -1.10
N ALA A 44 -4.70 -4.18 -1.24
CA ALA A 44 -4.20 -5.41 -0.66
C ALA A 44 -4.30 -5.42 0.88
N VAL A 45 -3.99 -4.30 1.54
CA VAL A 45 -4.18 -4.17 3.01
C VAL A 45 -5.64 -4.31 3.38
N VAL A 46 -6.55 -3.64 2.66
CA VAL A 46 -7.99 -3.74 2.91
C VAL A 46 -8.46 -5.19 2.76
N ILE A 47 -8.02 -5.90 1.72
CA ILE A 47 -8.34 -7.33 1.53
C ILE A 47 -7.79 -8.18 2.68
N LEU A 48 -6.54 -7.98 3.08
CA LEU A 48 -5.91 -8.74 4.17
C LEU A 48 -6.61 -8.53 5.50
N VAL A 49 -6.92 -7.27 5.83
CA VAL A 49 -7.65 -6.92 7.05
C VAL A 49 -9.08 -7.48 6.99
N ALA A 50 -9.78 -7.35 5.87
CA ALA A 50 -11.11 -7.92 5.70
C ALA A 50 -11.11 -9.45 5.82
N ALA A 51 -10.17 -10.14 5.17
CA ALA A 51 -10.02 -11.60 5.25
C ALA A 51 -9.76 -12.06 6.70
N ARG A 52 -8.94 -11.30 7.45
CA ARG A 52 -8.69 -11.56 8.86
C ARG A 52 -9.94 -11.35 9.72
N LEU A 53 -10.71 -10.29 9.47
CA LEU A 53 -11.98 -10.02 10.17
C LEU A 53 -13.05 -11.08 9.87
N LEU A 54 -13.07 -11.62 8.65
CA LEU A 54 -13.92 -12.74 8.22
C LEU A 54 -13.47 -14.11 8.76
N GLY A 55 -12.38 -14.18 9.55
CA GLY A 55 -11.85 -15.42 10.11
C GLY A 55 -11.24 -16.38 9.07
N ARG A 56 -10.97 -15.89 7.86
CA ARG A 56 -10.37 -16.68 6.76
C ARG A 56 -8.84 -16.74 6.84
N ALA A 57 -8.24 -15.99 7.75
CA ALA A 57 -6.80 -15.87 7.99
C ALA A 57 -6.53 -15.48 9.45
#